data_AF-A0A7Y4ZN65-F1
#
_entry.id   AF-A0A7Y4ZN65-F1
#
_cell.length_a   1.000
_cell.length_b   1.000
_cell.length_c   1.000
_cell.angle_alpha   90.00
_cell.angle_beta   90.00
_cell.angle_gamma   90.00
#
_symmetry.space_group_name_H-M   'P 1'
#
loop_
_entity.id
_entity.type
_entity.pdbx_description
1 polymer ?
#
loop_
_entity_poly.entity_id
_entity_poly.type
_entity_poly.pdbx_seq_one_letter_code
_entity_poly.pdbx_strand_id
1 'polypeptide(L)'
;MKLFPVLGLVSLGACAALYLGCSSSTVAGSSSGGAGDAAADVKVDTGKGDGGGGGGDGGAPACYDTANSGVFATTKATANQGKCTAVQIKGFFDACLGNAATEADCKAFDENVANTDCNKCMFGPVNGDDVTKFSDPPMIEAGTSVFINTGLCSGLAAGDAACAKKLSDEGTCLISSCAECDDADADACDTAAAGDVCKQYLAGATCEATVKAKQAAVDAQCDAADFDALYTKVVTYICGAP
;
A
#
# COMPACT_ATOMS: atom_id res chain seq x y z
N MET A 1 -15.05 -7.64 8.98
CA MET A 1 -13.94 -7.25 8.09
C MET A 1 -13.87 -8.28 6.97
N LYS A 2 -14.07 -7.87 5.71
CA LYS A 2 -13.84 -8.75 4.56
C LYS A 2 -12.36 -8.61 4.19
N LEU A 3 -11.56 -9.64 4.47
CA LEU A 3 -10.20 -9.74 3.94
C LEU A 3 -10.31 -9.98 2.43
N PHE A 4 -10.14 -8.91 1.66
CA PHE A 4 -9.93 -9.00 0.22
C PHE A 4 -8.51 -9.54 -0.04
N PRO A 5 -8.31 -10.32 -1.12
CA PRO A 5 -7.01 -10.88 -1.44
C PRO A 5 -5.96 -9.77 -1.55
N VAL A 6 -4.85 -10.00 -0.87
CA VAL A 6 -3.62 -9.21 -0.92
C VAL A 6 -3.34 -8.79 -2.36
N LEU A 7 -3.38 -7.47 -2.59
CA LEU A 7 -2.99 -6.81 -3.82
C LEU A 7 -1.62 -7.33 -4.27
N GLY A 8 -1.61 -8.17 -5.30
CA GLY A 8 -0.44 -8.27 -6.16
C GLY A 8 -0.26 -6.91 -6.81
N LEU A 9 0.94 -6.32 -6.68
CA LEU A 9 1.35 -5.13 -7.42
C LEU A 9 0.97 -5.31 -8.90
N VAL A 10 -0.10 -4.63 -9.33
CA VAL A 10 -0.45 -4.55 -10.74
C VAL A 10 0.50 -3.53 -11.36
N SER A 11 1.34 -4.05 -12.25
CA SER A 11 2.22 -3.27 -13.13
C SER A 11 1.39 -2.20 -13.87
N LEU A 12 1.55 -0.94 -13.45
CA LEU A 12 1.09 0.27 -14.13
C LEU A 12 1.53 0.27 -15.60
N GLY A 13 0.58 -0.02 -16.48
CA GLY A 13 0.73 0.06 -17.93
C GLY A 13 0.59 1.50 -18.43
N ALA A 14 1.73 2.17 -18.53
CA ALA A 14 2.07 3.20 -19.52
C ALA A 14 1.25 4.50 -19.56
N CYS A 15 1.74 5.50 -18.82
CA CYS A 15 2.18 6.75 -19.44
C CYS A 15 3.41 7.34 -18.71
N ALA A 16 4.59 6.94 -19.20
CA ALA A 16 5.92 7.58 -19.16
C ALA A 16 6.32 8.42 -17.91
N ALA A 17 7.33 8.07 -17.11
CA ALA A 17 8.49 7.24 -17.37
C ALA A 17 9.16 6.81 -16.05
N LEU A 18 9.72 5.59 -16.05
CA LEU A 18 10.69 5.03 -15.07
C LEU A 18 10.18 4.34 -13.79
N TYR A 19 9.02 3.67 -13.82
CA TYR A 19 8.81 2.48 -12.97
C TYR A 19 9.42 1.24 -13.63
N LEU A 20 10.69 0.96 -13.31
CA LEU A 20 11.39 -0.28 -13.65
C LEU A 20 12.08 -0.75 -12.38
N GLY A 21 11.48 -1.76 -11.75
CA GLY A 21 11.98 -2.36 -10.52
C GLY A 21 10.95 -3.19 -9.75
N CYS A 22 9.98 -3.83 -10.41
CA CYS A 22 9.19 -4.90 -9.79
C CYS A 22 9.64 -6.23 -10.39
N SER A 23 10.34 -7.03 -9.59
CA SER A 23 10.74 -8.40 -9.96
C SER A 23 9.48 -9.27 -10.00
N SER A 24 8.86 -9.38 -11.18
CA SER A 24 7.79 -10.34 -11.42
C SER A 24 8.35 -11.77 -11.35
N SER A 25 8.39 -12.36 -10.16
CA SER A 25 8.50 -13.81 -10.02
C SER A 25 7.10 -14.39 -10.05
N THR A 26 6.61 -14.67 -11.26
CA THR A 26 5.44 -15.54 -11.45
C THR A 26 5.79 -16.91 -10.89
N VAL A 27 5.17 -17.28 -9.77
CA VAL A 27 5.20 -18.67 -9.27
C VAL A 27 4.28 -19.50 -10.17
N ALA A 28 4.80 -19.89 -11.34
CA ALA A 28 4.14 -20.88 -12.18
C ALA A 28 4.26 -22.23 -11.50
N GLY A 29 3.14 -22.76 -11.02
CA GLY A 29 3.02 -24.13 -10.55
C GLY A 29 3.52 -25.10 -11.61
N SER A 30 4.55 -25.87 -11.25
CA SER A 30 5.07 -26.96 -12.08
C SER A 30 4.09 -28.12 -12.07
N SER A 31 3.43 -28.37 -13.20
CA SER A 31 2.87 -29.68 -13.54
C SER A 31 3.66 -30.29 -14.69
N SER A 32 4.24 -31.45 -14.40
CA SER A 32 5.08 -32.30 -15.22
C SER A 32 4.43 -32.77 -16.53
N GLY A 33 5.25 -32.86 -17.60
CA GLY A 33 5.12 -33.92 -18.60
C GLY A 33 5.44 -33.54 -20.04
N GLY A 34 6.39 -34.26 -20.64
CA GLY A 34 6.35 -34.61 -22.07
C GLY A 34 7.37 -33.93 -22.99
N ALA A 35 8.35 -34.71 -23.43
CA ALA A 35 9.31 -34.37 -24.46
C ALA A 35 8.71 -34.33 -25.87
N GLY A 36 9.30 -33.55 -26.78
CA GLY A 36 9.06 -33.66 -28.22
C GLY A 36 9.65 -32.51 -29.04
N ASP A 37 10.76 -32.79 -29.72
CA ASP A 37 11.34 -31.99 -30.81
C ASP A 37 10.33 -31.75 -31.95
N ALA A 38 10.27 -30.51 -32.46
CA ALA A 38 10.24 -30.21 -33.90
C ALA A 38 10.21 -28.69 -34.15
N ALA A 39 11.13 -28.23 -34.99
CA ALA A 39 11.11 -26.91 -35.62
C ALA A 39 9.88 -26.77 -36.54
N ALA A 40 9.22 -25.61 -36.49
CA ALA A 40 8.37 -25.12 -37.57
C ALA A 40 8.25 -23.60 -37.50
N ASP A 41 8.48 -22.98 -38.66
CA ASP A 41 8.33 -21.55 -38.94
C ASP A 41 6.94 -21.03 -38.57
N VAL A 42 6.88 -20.02 -37.70
CA VAL A 42 5.65 -19.24 -37.48
C VAL A 42 5.84 -17.86 -38.09
N LYS A 43 5.08 -17.65 -39.17
CA LYS A 43 4.91 -16.38 -39.87
C LYS A 43 4.38 -15.33 -38.90
N VAL A 44 5.08 -14.20 -38.82
CA VAL A 44 4.61 -12.98 -38.17
C VAL A 44 3.48 -12.41 -39.03
N ASP A 45 2.24 -12.57 -38.55
CA ASP A 45 1.09 -11.89 -39.12
C ASP A 45 0.97 -10.51 -38.49
N THR A 46 1.34 -9.48 -39.26
CA THR A 46 1.11 -8.07 -38.94
C THR A 46 -0.38 -7.76 -39.07
N GLY A 47 -1.16 -8.23 -38.09
CA GLY A 47 -2.54 -7.86 -37.88
C GLY A 47 -2.63 -6.45 -37.29
N LYS A 48 -2.96 -5.48 -38.14
CA LYS A 48 -3.41 -4.15 -37.74
C LYS A 48 -4.70 -4.31 -36.94
N GLY A 49 -4.58 -4.31 -35.61
CA GLY A 49 -5.73 -4.28 -34.70
C GLY A 49 -6.39 -2.91 -34.80
N ASP A 50 -7.62 -2.89 -35.29
CA ASP A 50 -8.46 -1.69 -35.32
C ASP A 50 -8.66 -1.19 -33.89
N GLY A 51 -8.06 -0.03 -33.62
CA GLY A 51 -8.20 0.70 -32.37
C GLY A 51 -9.66 1.10 -32.16
N GLY A 52 -10.40 0.27 -31.45
CA GLY A 52 -11.59 0.66 -30.71
C GLY A 52 -11.17 1.52 -29.52
N GLY A 53 -10.61 2.70 -29.79
CA GLY A 53 -10.41 3.75 -28.81
C GLY A 53 -11.76 4.32 -28.44
N GLY A 54 -12.49 3.61 -27.59
CA GLY A 54 -13.60 4.18 -26.83
C GLY A 54 -13.03 5.19 -25.86
N GLY A 55 -12.75 6.41 -26.34
CA GLY A 55 -12.63 7.58 -25.49
C GLY A 55 -14.00 7.86 -24.88
N GLY A 56 -14.40 7.05 -23.91
CA GLY A 56 -15.43 7.43 -22.97
C GLY A 56 -14.85 8.59 -22.18
N ASP A 57 -15.56 9.72 -22.15
CA ASP A 57 -15.23 10.84 -21.29
C ASP A 57 -14.93 10.30 -19.89
N GLY A 58 -13.64 10.32 -19.53
CA GLY A 58 -13.07 9.72 -18.33
C GLY A 58 -13.52 10.42 -17.07
N GLY A 59 -14.82 10.36 -16.81
CA GLY A 59 -15.42 10.79 -15.56
C GLY A 59 -14.99 9.87 -14.45
N ALA A 60 -14.86 10.44 -13.25
CA ALA A 60 -14.61 9.65 -12.05
C ALA A 60 -15.68 8.55 -11.88
N PRO A 61 -15.31 7.34 -11.44
CA PRO A 61 -16.28 6.29 -11.18
C PRO A 61 -17.24 6.71 -10.06
N ALA A 62 -18.43 6.12 -9.99
CA ALA A 62 -19.47 6.50 -9.03
C ALA A 62 -19.06 6.26 -7.56
N CYS A 63 -18.05 5.41 -7.34
CA CYS A 63 -17.48 5.10 -6.04
C CYS A 63 -16.43 6.11 -5.54
N TYR A 64 -15.96 7.03 -6.40
CA TYR A 64 -15.04 8.11 -6.00
C TYR A 64 -15.75 9.11 -5.09
N ASP A 65 -15.19 9.36 -3.91
CA ASP A 65 -15.77 10.26 -2.92
C ASP A 65 -14.74 11.24 -2.33
N THR A 66 -14.88 12.51 -2.70
CA THR A 66 -14.04 13.59 -2.17
C THR A 66 -14.28 13.87 -0.68
N ALA A 67 -15.44 13.51 -0.13
CA ALA A 67 -15.74 13.69 1.28
C ALA A 67 -14.91 12.76 2.19
N ASN A 68 -14.46 11.63 1.65
CA ASN A 68 -13.60 10.68 2.36
C ASN A 68 -12.11 11.01 2.21
N SER A 69 -11.74 11.91 1.29
CA SER A 69 -10.34 12.29 1.08
C SER A 69 -9.72 12.87 2.35
N GLY A 70 -8.56 12.34 2.71
CA GLY A 70 -7.84 12.75 3.90
C GLY A 70 -6.36 12.46 3.84
N VAL A 71 -5.64 13.10 4.76
CA VAL A 71 -4.23 12.80 5.06
C VAL A 71 -4.06 12.71 6.56
N PHE A 72 -2.99 12.08 7.02
CA PHE A 72 -2.70 12.07 8.45
C PHE A 72 -2.35 13.48 8.93
N ALA A 73 -3.01 13.91 10.01
CA ALA A 73 -2.74 15.19 10.68
C ALA A 73 -1.42 15.20 11.47
N THR A 74 -0.67 14.10 11.43
CA THR A 74 0.65 13.95 12.04
C THR A 74 1.68 14.84 11.34
N THR A 75 2.75 15.18 12.06
CA THR A 75 3.69 16.23 11.61
C THR A 75 4.99 15.68 11.05
N LYS A 76 5.25 14.37 11.21
CA LYS A 76 6.51 13.75 10.82
C LYS A 76 6.32 12.29 10.44
N ALA A 77 7.22 11.80 9.60
CA ALA A 77 7.44 10.38 9.38
C ALA A 77 8.67 9.93 10.19
N THR A 78 8.58 8.83 10.92
CA THR A 78 9.68 8.29 11.73
C THR A 78 9.62 6.77 11.78
N ALA A 79 10.76 6.11 11.51
CA ALA A 79 10.94 4.68 11.70
C ALA A 79 11.44 4.35 13.12
N ASN A 80 11.37 3.06 13.49
CA ASN A 80 11.90 2.51 14.73
C ASN A 80 11.44 3.25 16.00
N GLN A 81 10.13 3.53 16.08
CA GLN A 81 9.57 4.33 17.18
C GLN A 81 9.61 3.64 18.55
N GLY A 82 9.87 2.33 18.60
CA GLY A 82 9.94 1.55 19.83
C GLY A 82 8.63 1.48 20.61
N LYS A 83 7.49 1.61 19.91
CA LYS A 83 6.14 1.62 20.48
C LYS A 83 5.48 0.25 20.50
N CYS A 84 5.94 -0.65 19.64
CA CYS A 84 5.47 -2.01 19.56
C CYS A 84 6.60 -3.00 19.85
N THR A 85 6.28 -4.05 20.60
CA THR A 85 7.10 -5.26 20.66
C THR A 85 6.69 -6.23 19.55
N ALA A 86 7.57 -7.16 19.17
CA ALA A 86 7.24 -8.20 18.18
C ALA A 86 6.00 -9.03 18.59
N VAL A 87 5.80 -9.26 19.89
CA VAL A 87 4.62 -9.96 20.42
C VAL A 87 3.34 -9.17 20.18
N GLN A 88 3.37 -7.85 20.33
CA GLN A 88 2.20 -7.00 20.09
C GLN A 88 1.86 -6.92 18.60
N ILE A 89 2.87 -6.77 17.74
CA ILE A 89 2.67 -6.74 16.27
C ILE A 89 2.03 -8.04 15.81
N LYS A 90 2.61 -9.18 16.20
CA LYS A 90 2.05 -10.49 15.86
C LYS A 90 0.66 -10.68 16.48
N GLY A 91 0.48 -10.28 17.73
CA GLY A 91 -0.79 -10.40 18.44
C GLY A 91 -1.92 -9.61 17.76
N PHE A 92 -1.63 -8.40 17.26
CA PHE A 92 -2.59 -7.64 16.48
C PHE A 92 -2.95 -8.36 15.18
N PHE A 93 -1.96 -8.83 14.43
CA PHE A 93 -2.21 -9.57 13.20
C PHE A 93 -3.11 -10.79 13.46
N ASP A 94 -2.74 -11.64 14.42
CA ASP A 94 -3.49 -12.85 14.76
C ASP A 94 -4.94 -12.52 15.19
N ALA A 95 -5.13 -11.45 15.96
CA ALA A 95 -6.43 -11.07 16.54
C ALA A 95 -7.35 -10.33 15.56
N CYS A 96 -6.79 -9.52 14.65
CA CYS A 96 -7.54 -8.56 13.83
C CYS A 96 -7.45 -8.77 12.32
N LEU A 97 -6.33 -9.26 11.80
CA LEU A 97 -6.07 -9.34 10.35
C LEU A 97 -5.93 -10.76 9.81
N GLY A 98 -5.63 -11.73 10.67
CA GLY A 98 -5.41 -13.12 10.27
C GLY A 98 -6.69 -13.83 9.83
N ASN A 99 -6.56 -14.92 9.10
CA ASN A 99 -7.70 -15.72 8.63
C ASN A 99 -8.58 -16.28 9.76
N ALA A 100 -8.03 -16.41 10.98
CA ALA A 100 -8.74 -16.87 12.17
C ALA A 100 -9.21 -15.71 13.08
N ALA A 101 -8.98 -14.45 12.69
CA ALA A 101 -9.36 -13.28 13.46
C ALA A 101 -10.88 -13.23 13.66
N THR A 102 -11.29 -12.80 14.86
CA THR A 102 -12.68 -12.55 15.19
C THR A 102 -12.83 -11.12 15.72
N GLU A 103 -14.03 -10.54 15.56
CA GLU A 103 -14.31 -9.20 16.11
C GLU A 103 -14.09 -9.15 17.63
N ALA A 104 -14.40 -10.25 18.34
CA ALA A 104 -14.22 -10.34 19.77
C ALA A 104 -12.73 -10.36 20.17
N ASP A 105 -11.90 -11.11 19.45
CA ASP A 105 -10.45 -11.19 19.73
C ASP A 105 -9.76 -9.86 19.40
N CYS A 106 -10.12 -9.24 18.27
CA CYS A 106 -9.60 -7.93 17.89
C CYS A 106 -9.96 -6.86 18.92
N LYS A 107 -11.24 -6.79 19.32
CA LYS A 107 -11.69 -5.88 20.36
C LYS A 107 -10.97 -6.11 21.70
N ALA A 108 -10.77 -7.37 22.09
CA ALA A 108 -10.03 -7.70 23.31
C ALA A 108 -8.56 -7.27 23.24
N PHE A 109 -7.93 -7.36 22.06
CA PHE A 109 -6.59 -6.85 21.83
C PHE A 109 -6.52 -5.32 21.95
N ASP A 110 -7.49 -4.62 21.35
CA ASP A 110 -7.55 -3.15 21.35
C ASP A 110 -7.87 -2.55 22.72
N GLU A 111 -8.73 -3.22 23.49
CA GLU A 111 -9.09 -2.78 24.86
C GLU A 111 -7.99 -3.08 25.89
N ASN A 112 -6.95 -3.84 25.52
CA ASN A 112 -5.82 -4.11 26.40
C ASN A 112 -4.91 -2.88 26.50
N VAL A 113 -4.87 -2.27 27.69
CA VAL A 113 -4.05 -1.09 28.00
C VAL A 113 -2.55 -1.27 27.71
N ALA A 114 -2.03 -2.51 27.73
CA ALA A 114 -0.64 -2.78 27.37
C ALA A 114 -0.36 -2.52 25.88
N ASN A 115 -1.39 -2.58 25.02
CA ASN A 115 -1.29 -2.40 23.57
C ASN A 115 -1.54 -0.97 23.12
N THR A 116 -1.96 -0.07 24.01
CA THR A 116 -2.38 1.30 23.63
C THR A 116 -1.31 2.06 22.85
N ASP A 117 -0.05 2.09 23.32
CA ASP A 117 1.02 2.79 22.61
C ASP A 117 1.35 2.16 21.25
N CYS A 118 1.26 0.83 21.16
CA CYS A 118 1.47 0.11 19.91
C CYS A 118 0.35 0.41 18.90
N ASN A 119 -0.91 0.34 19.33
CA ASN A 119 -2.07 0.66 18.49
C ASN A 119 -2.01 2.10 17.97
N LYS A 120 -1.66 3.06 18.83
CA LYS A 120 -1.48 4.45 18.40
C LYS A 120 -0.31 4.65 17.43
N CYS A 121 0.70 3.80 17.49
CA CYS A 121 1.75 3.80 16.47
C CYS A 121 1.23 3.21 15.15
N MET A 122 0.50 2.09 15.21
CA MET A 122 0.01 1.37 14.02
C MET A 122 -1.06 2.14 13.25
N PHE A 123 -1.97 2.84 13.93
CA PHE A 123 -3.14 3.50 13.33
C PHE A 123 -3.16 5.02 13.52
N GLY A 124 -2.25 5.55 14.32
CA GLY A 124 -2.17 6.97 14.61
C GLY A 124 -2.95 7.39 15.86
N PRO A 125 -3.04 8.70 16.12
CA PRO A 125 -3.71 9.25 17.30
C PRO A 125 -5.22 9.01 17.28
N VAL A 126 -5.82 8.88 18.48
CA VAL A 126 -7.29 8.79 18.64
C VAL A 126 -7.88 10.13 19.10
N ASN A 127 -9.22 10.24 19.09
CA ASN A 127 -9.92 11.45 19.53
C ASN A 127 -9.43 11.96 20.91
N GLY A 128 -8.95 13.21 20.94
CA GLY A 128 -8.41 13.85 22.15
C GLY A 128 -6.89 13.77 22.29
N ASP A 129 -6.20 12.99 21.45
CA ASP A 129 -4.74 13.01 21.38
C ASP A 129 -4.22 14.28 20.69
N ASP A 130 -3.03 14.72 21.10
CA ASP A 130 -2.30 15.76 20.41
C ASP A 130 -1.57 15.16 19.20
N VAL A 131 -2.19 15.28 18.02
CA VAL A 131 -1.71 14.72 16.74
C VAL A 131 -0.27 15.13 16.40
N THR A 132 0.20 16.27 16.92
CA THR A 132 1.55 16.77 16.66
C THR A 132 2.64 15.92 17.31
N LYS A 133 2.28 15.05 18.26
CA LYS A 133 3.19 14.14 18.95
C LYS A 133 3.36 12.79 18.26
N PHE A 134 2.56 12.50 17.24
CA PHE A 134 2.54 11.22 16.55
C PHE A 134 3.27 11.29 15.21
N SER A 135 3.85 10.16 14.83
CA SER A 135 4.34 9.94 13.47
C SER A 135 3.19 9.43 12.61
N ASP A 136 3.30 9.63 11.30
CA ASP A 136 2.46 8.94 10.32
C ASP A 136 2.46 7.42 10.61
N PRO A 137 1.29 6.77 10.63
CA PRO A 137 1.16 5.36 10.95
C PRO A 137 1.48 4.44 9.75
N PRO A 138 1.97 3.22 10.01
CA PRO A 138 2.20 2.20 8.99
C PRO A 138 0.92 1.60 8.41
N MET A 139 -0.25 1.84 9.02
CA MET A 139 -1.54 1.38 8.53
C MET A 139 -2.43 2.57 8.15
N ILE A 140 -3.17 2.42 7.06
CA ILE A 140 -4.18 3.37 6.58
C ILE A 140 -5.54 2.71 6.74
N GLU A 141 -6.44 3.33 7.49
CA GLU A 141 -7.83 2.91 7.61
C GLU A 141 -8.67 3.63 6.54
N ALA A 142 -9.43 2.87 5.76
CA ALA A 142 -10.33 3.42 4.76
C ALA A 142 -11.61 2.58 4.70
N GLY A 143 -12.71 3.17 5.15
CA GLY A 143 -13.98 2.48 5.34
C GLY A 143 -13.85 1.32 6.33
N THR A 144 -14.02 0.09 5.84
CA THR A 144 -13.89 -1.15 6.65
C THR A 144 -12.61 -1.93 6.36
N SER A 145 -11.73 -1.34 5.56
CA SER A 145 -10.49 -1.94 5.08
C SER A 145 -9.29 -1.26 5.73
N VAL A 146 -8.21 -2.03 5.86
CA VAL A 146 -6.94 -1.56 6.40
C VAL A 146 -5.86 -1.87 5.38
N PHE A 147 -5.08 -0.85 5.02
CA PHE A 147 -4.01 -0.93 4.03
C PHE A 147 -2.66 -0.68 4.71
N ILE A 148 -1.61 -1.30 4.18
CA ILE A 148 -0.24 -1.02 4.64
C ILE A 148 0.28 0.22 3.91
N ASN A 149 0.79 1.19 4.66
CA ASN A 149 1.36 2.43 4.13
C ASN A 149 2.78 2.18 3.58
N THR A 150 2.85 1.50 2.45
CA THR A 150 4.12 1.16 1.77
C THR A 150 4.84 2.42 1.27
N GLY A 151 4.11 3.50 0.96
CA GLY A 151 4.68 4.81 0.62
C GLY A 151 5.49 5.42 1.76
N LEU A 152 4.92 5.46 2.97
CA LEU A 152 5.62 5.87 4.20
C LEU A 152 6.88 5.02 4.42
N CYS A 153 6.74 3.69 4.36
CA CYS A 153 7.86 2.77 4.54
C CYS A 153 8.98 3.06 3.54
N SER A 154 8.64 3.23 2.26
CA SER A 154 9.60 3.44 1.17
C SER A 154 10.40 4.73 1.36
N GLY A 155 9.74 5.84 1.71
CA GLY A 155 10.44 7.08 1.99
C GLY A 155 11.35 6.99 3.23
N LEU A 156 10.90 6.31 4.28
CA LEU A 156 11.70 6.10 5.50
C LEU A 156 12.92 5.22 5.22
N ALA A 157 12.74 4.11 4.50
CA ALA A 157 13.81 3.19 4.12
C ALA A 157 14.82 3.83 3.15
N ALA A 158 14.35 4.77 2.32
CA ALA A 158 15.22 5.61 1.51
C ALA A 158 16.01 6.67 2.32
N GLY A 159 15.68 6.86 3.60
CA GLY A 159 16.32 7.82 4.49
C GLY A 159 15.84 9.25 4.30
N ASP A 160 14.66 9.45 3.70
CA ASP A 160 14.08 10.76 3.44
C ASP A 160 12.70 10.89 4.08
N ALA A 161 12.67 11.37 5.32
CA ALA A 161 11.44 11.53 6.10
C ALA A 161 10.47 12.55 5.48
N ALA A 162 10.97 13.57 4.79
CA ALA A 162 10.11 14.54 4.10
C ALA A 162 9.42 13.88 2.90
N CYS A 163 10.15 13.02 2.18
CA CYS A 163 9.56 12.23 1.12
C CYS A 163 8.57 11.18 1.65
N ALA A 164 8.91 10.52 2.75
CA ALA A 164 8.04 9.56 3.42
C ALA A 164 6.69 10.17 3.81
N LYS A 165 6.70 11.39 4.37
CA LYS A 165 5.49 12.16 4.68
C LYS A 165 4.64 12.38 3.43
N LYS A 166 5.24 12.82 2.32
CA LYS A 166 4.51 13.08 1.08
C LYS A 166 3.92 11.80 0.48
N LEU A 167 4.69 10.72 0.44
CA LEU A 167 4.22 9.42 -0.06
C LEU A 167 3.09 8.84 0.82
N SER A 168 3.19 9.05 2.13
CA SER A 168 2.14 8.71 3.10
C SER A 168 0.86 9.53 2.84
N ASP A 169 0.99 10.84 2.68
CA ASP A 169 -0.14 11.75 2.40
C ASP A 169 -0.80 11.43 1.05
N GLU A 170 0.00 11.19 0.00
CA GLU A 170 -0.48 10.73 -1.30
C GLU A 170 -1.27 9.42 -1.18
N GLY A 171 -0.68 8.37 -0.60
CA GLY A 171 -1.33 7.08 -0.45
C GLY A 171 -2.60 7.15 0.37
N THR A 172 -2.58 7.90 1.48
CA THR A 172 -3.77 8.08 2.33
C THR A 172 -4.89 8.78 1.57
N CYS A 173 -4.58 9.83 0.81
CA CYS A 173 -5.59 10.55 0.05
C CYS A 173 -6.21 9.68 -1.05
N LEU A 174 -5.39 8.97 -1.83
CA LEU A 174 -5.88 8.11 -2.91
C LEU A 174 -6.75 6.98 -2.34
N ILE A 175 -6.22 6.22 -1.37
CA ILE A 175 -6.93 5.09 -0.74
C ILE A 175 -8.24 5.54 -0.12
N SER A 176 -8.25 6.65 0.62
CA SER A 176 -9.46 7.14 1.28
C SER A 176 -10.51 7.66 0.29
N SER A 177 -10.08 8.31 -0.79
CA SER A 177 -10.99 8.79 -1.85
C SER A 177 -11.62 7.65 -2.66
N CYS A 178 -10.97 6.49 -2.69
CA CYS A 178 -11.34 5.32 -3.49
C CYS A 178 -11.76 4.10 -2.67
N ALA A 179 -12.00 4.28 -1.37
CA ALA A 179 -12.24 3.19 -0.41
C ALA A 179 -13.45 2.32 -0.73
N GLU A 180 -14.45 2.88 -1.42
CA GLU A 180 -15.70 2.21 -1.79
C GLU A 180 -15.67 1.66 -3.22
N CYS A 181 -14.57 1.87 -3.95
CA CYS A 181 -14.40 1.34 -5.29
C CYS A 181 -14.04 -0.15 -5.25
N ASP A 182 -14.57 -0.91 -6.20
CA ASP A 182 -14.09 -2.26 -6.45
C ASP A 182 -12.78 -2.24 -7.24
N ASP A 183 -12.15 -3.40 -7.35
CA ASP A 183 -10.87 -3.55 -8.05
C ASP A 183 -10.94 -3.16 -9.53
N ALA A 184 -12.13 -3.22 -10.16
CA ALA A 184 -12.29 -2.89 -11.57
C ALA A 184 -12.29 -1.37 -11.80
N ASP A 185 -12.74 -0.59 -10.81
CA ASP A 185 -12.80 0.88 -10.86
C ASP A 185 -11.62 1.57 -10.15
N ALA A 186 -10.77 0.82 -9.44
CA ALA A 186 -9.67 1.36 -8.64
C ALA A 186 -8.75 2.30 -9.43
N ASP A 187 -8.23 1.88 -10.59
CA ASP A 187 -7.33 2.70 -11.43
C ASP A 187 -7.99 4.01 -11.91
N ALA A 188 -9.27 3.93 -12.28
CA ALA A 188 -10.05 5.08 -12.73
C ALA A 188 -10.30 6.05 -11.57
N CYS A 189 -10.55 5.52 -10.37
CA CYS A 189 -10.71 6.31 -9.17
C CYS A 189 -9.40 7.02 -8.77
N ASP A 190 -8.28 6.29 -8.71
CA ASP A 190 -6.97 6.86 -8.36
C ASP A 190 -6.60 7.98 -9.33
N THR A 191 -6.83 7.78 -10.63
CA THR A 191 -6.61 8.81 -11.65
C THR A 191 -7.47 10.05 -11.41
N ALA A 192 -8.75 9.87 -11.08
CA ALA A 192 -9.65 10.97 -10.78
C ALA A 192 -9.23 11.72 -9.51
N ALA A 193 -8.93 11.00 -8.43
CA ALA A 193 -8.48 11.55 -7.16
C ALA A 193 -7.17 12.33 -7.31
N ALA A 194 -6.17 11.77 -7.99
CA ALA A 194 -4.88 12.41 -8.27
C ALA A 194 -5.02 13.68 -9.13
N GLY A 195 -6.00 13.69 -10.05
CA GLY A 195 -6.31 14.85 -10.90
C GLY A 195 -7.05 15.98 -10.17
N ASP A 196 -7.69 15.67 -9.04
CA ASP A 196 -8.60 16.54 -8.31
C ASP A 196 -8.15 16.73 -6.85
N VAL A 197 -8.81 16.06 -5.89
CA VAL A 197 -8.66 16.35 -4.45
C VAL A 197 -7.28 15.98 -3.89
N CYS A 198 -6.62 14.97 -4.47
CA CYS A 198 -5.31 14.49 -4.03
C CYS A 198 -4.12 15.15 -4.73
N LYS A 199 -4.37 16.00 -5.73
CA LYS A 199 -3.33 16.64 -6.54
C LYS A 199 -2.25 17.36 -5.73
N GLN A 200 -2.65 17.96 -4.61
CA GLN A 200 -1.75 18.72 -3.74
C GLN A 200 -0.82 17.84 -2.89
N TYR A 201 -1.09 16.53 -2.79
CA TYR A 201 -0.35 15.59 -1.95
C TYR A 201 0.64 14.71 -2.72
N LEU A 202 0.61 14.73 -4.06
CA LEU A 202 1.50 13.92 -4.89
C LEU A 202 2.98 14.17 -4.54
N ALA A 203 3.73 13.10 -4.26
CA ALA A 203 5.10 13.15 -3.77
C ALA A 203 6.08 13.75 -4.79
N GLY A 204 5.75 13.65 -6.07
CA GLY A 204 6.47 14.24 -7.19
C GLY A 204 7.78 13.53 -7.55
N ALA A 205 8.32 13.83 -8.72
CA ALA A 205 9.41 13.07 -9.33
C ALA A 205 10.72 13.02 -8.48
N THR A 206 11.00 14.03 -7.66
CA THR A 206 12.18 14.02 -6.79
C THR A 206 12.09 12.91 -5.74
N CYS A 207 10.89 12.70 -5.18
CA CYS A 207 10.64 11.65 -4.21
C CYS A 207 10.84 10.26 -4.80
N GLU A 208 10.23 10.03 -5.95
CA GLU A 208 10.34 8.78 -6.71
C GLU A 208 11.80 8.47 -7.04
N ALA A 209 12.57 9.47 -7.48
CA ALA A 209 14.00 9.32 -7.77
C ALA A 209 14.81 8.94 -6.53
N THR A 210 14.51 9.53 -5.36
CA THR A 210 15.17 9.20 -4.09
C THR A 210 14.88 7.75 -3.67
N VAL A 211 13.62 7.34 -3.70
CA VAL A 211 13.21 5.96 -3.39
C VAL A 211 13.90 4.96 -4.33
N LYS A 212 13.84 5.23 -5.63
CA LYS A 212 14.48 4.39 -6.66
C LYS A 212 15.99 4.27 -6.48
N ALA A 213 16.68 5.36 -6.11
CA ALA A 213 18.12 5.34 -5.84
C ALA A 213 18.47 4.50 -4.59
N LYS A 214 17.49 4.18 -3.76
CA LYS A 214 17.61 3.41 -2.51
C LYS A 214 16.82 2.10 -2.54
N GLN A 215 16.45 1.61 -3.74
CA GLN A 215 15.54 0.47 -3.90
C GLN A 215 15.93 -0.75 -3.06
N ALA A 216 17.22 -1.12 -3.01
CA ALA A 216 17.65 -2.28 -2.21
C ALA A 216 17.35 -2.11 -0.70
N ALA A 217 17.46 -0.90 -0.15
CA ALA A 217 17.09 -0.63 1.24
C ALA A 217 15.57 -0.62 1.42
N VAL A 218 14.83 -0.11 0.42
CA VAL A 218 13.37 -0.12 0.37
C VAL A 218 12.86 -1.56 0.34
N ASP A 219 13.29 -2.39 -0.60
CA ASP A 219 12.92 -3.81 -0.70
C ASP A 219 13.22 -4.56 0.60
N ALA A 220 14.38 -4.27 1.21
CA ALA A 220 14.81 -4.89 2.45
C ALA A 220 13.91 -4.56 3.65
N GLN A 221 13.08 -3.52 3.61
CA GLN A 221 12.18 -3.12 4.70
C GLN A 221 10.69 -3.13 4.34
N CYS A 222 10.36 -2.97 3.06
CA CYS A 222 9.01 -2.60 2.59
C CYS A 222 8.46 -3.53 1.51
N ASP A 223 9.18 -4.59 1.15
CA ASP A 223 8.72 -5.61 0.20
C ASP A 223 8.67 -7.01 0.83
N ALA A 224 7.66 -7.79 0.46
CA ALA A 224 7.48 -9.16 0.92
C ALA A 224 6.56 -9.96 -0.03
N ALA A 225 6.62 -11.29 0.06
CA ALA A 225 5.90 -12.19 -0.83
C ALA A 225 4.37 -12.21 -0.59
N ASP A 226 3.92 -11.83 0.61
CA ASP A 226 2.52 -11.85 1.01
C ASP A 226 2.24 -10.76 2.06
N PHE A 227 0.97 -10.58 2.40
CA PHE A 227 0.52 -9.52 3.31
C PHE A 227 0.96 -9.73 4.75
N ASP A 228 1.01 -10.97 5.26
CA ASP A 228 1.46 -11.22 6.63
C ASP A 228 2.93 -10.82 6.78
N ALA A 229 3.76 -11.28 5.84
CA ALA A 229 5.16 -10.92 5.78
C ALA A 229 5.34 -9.41 5.58
N LEU A 230 4.55 -8.77 4.71
CA LEU A 230 4.62 -7.33 4.46
C LEU A 230 4.21 -6.52 5.70
N TYR A 231 3.08 -6.87 6.31
CA TYR A 231 2.57 -6.27 7.55
C TYR A 231 3.63 -6.35 8.64
N THR A 232 4.12 -7.55 8.91
CA THR A 232 5.10 -7.80 9.97
C THR A 232 6.35 -6.97 9.73
N LYS A 233 6.84 -6.91 8.49
CA LYS A 233 8.06 -6.18 8.12
C LYS A 233 7.89 -4.68 8.28
N VAL A 234 6.85 -4.10 7.68
CA VAL A 234 6.59 -2.65 7.69
C VAL A 234 6.28 -2.15 9.09
N VAL A 235 5.40 -2.85 9.83
CA VAL A 235 5.04 -2.45 11.20
C VAL A 235 6.22 -2.62 12.15
N THR A 236 7.03 -3.66 12.01
CA THR A 236 8.26 -3.80 12.81
C THR A 236 9.24 -2.69 12.50
N TYR A 237 9.45 -2.35 11.23
CA TYR A 237 10.36 -1.27 10.85
C TYR A 237 9.90 0.10 11.35
N ILE A 238 8.60 0.39 11.33
CA ILE A 238 8.08 1.72 11.70
C ILE A 238 7.85 1.83 13.21
N CYS A 239 7.19 0.83 13.82
CA CYS A 239 6.75 0.87 15.21
C CYS A 239 7.61 0.06 16.18
N GLY A 240 8.44 -0.85 15.67
CA GLY A 240 9.34 -1.67 16.49
C GLY A 240 10.53 -0.91 17.06
N ALA A 241 11.34 -1.62 17.84
CA ALA A 241 12.62 -1.11 18.32
C ALA A 241 13.66 -1.05 17.18
N PRO A 242 14.64 -0.12 17.25
CA PRO A 242 15.73 -0.01 16.28
C PRO A 242 16.67 -1.22 16.25
#